data_AF-A0A815IXB7-F1
#
_entry.id   AF-A0A815IXB7-F1
#
_cell.length_a   1.000
_cell.length_b   1.000
_cell.length_c   1.000
_cell.angle_alpha   90.00
_cell.angle_beta   90.00
_cell.angle_gamma   90.00
#
_symmetry.space_group_name_H-M   'P 1'
#
loop_
_entity.id
_entity.type
_entity.pdbx_description
1 polymer ?
#
loop_
_entity_poly.entity_id
_entity_poly.type
_entity_poly.pdbx_seq_one_letter_code
_entity_poly.pdbx_strand_id
1 'polypeptide(L)'
;MQHHLKITVIHVYAPTSASSEEDIEAFYSHIGKVITKTDKKDIILMAGDWNSEIGTENADWKSVMAKYRYDDRNERGKHLLEYATVHDLYICTTRFQQKPNGKWTWASPEKTATPAKGKTKKSWISEITLEIADEKRKLKEKNNASIQYTQQYQDLCRKVKKSPRQSKECWIQNQCEQAEKGLNIGNVVTGKG
;
A
#
# COMPACT_ATOMS: atom_id res chain seq x y z
N MET A 1 -13.71 38.59 -11.64
CA MET A 1 -12.39 38.30 -11.02
C MET A 1 -12.28 36.80 -10.86
N GLN A 2 -11.32 36.16 -11.54
CA GLN A 2 -11.11 34.72 -11.45
C GLN A 2 -10.32 34.45 -10.16
N HIS A 3 -10.96 33.84 -9.17
CA HIS A 3 -10.28 33.41 -7.95
C HIS A 3 -9.49 32.15 -8.27
N HIS A 4 -8.18 32.32 -8.47
CA HIS A 4 -7.26 31.19 -8.60
C HIS A 4 -6.90 30.67 -7.22
N LEU A 5 -7.37 29.48 -6.88
CA LEU A 5 -6.90 28.74 -5.71
C LEU A 5 -5.50 28.21 -6.03
N LYS A 6 -4.52 28.65 -5.26
CA LYS A 6 -3.15 28.14 -5.30
C LYS A 6 -3.01 27.03 -4.26
N ILE A 7 -2.26 26.01 -4.62
CA ILE A 7 -1.97 24.88 -3.74
C ILE A 7 -0.46 24.83 -3.55
N THR A 8 -0.02 24.86 -2.29
CA THR A 8 1.38 24.63 -1.93
C THR A 8 1.51 23.21 -1.38
N VAL A 9 2.34 22.40 -2.03
CA VAL A 9 2.59 21.01 -1.63
C VAL A 9 3.89 20.92 -0.86
N ILE A 10 3.83 20.42 0.37
CA ILE A 10 5.00 20.18 1.22
C ILE A 10 5.15 18.66 1.37
N HIS A 11 6.26 18.12 0.89
CA HIS A 11 6.57 16.70 1.06
C HIS A 11 7.56 16.51 2.21
N VAL A 12 7.23 15.64 3.15
CA VAL A 12 8.02 15.41 4.37
C VAL A 12 8.45 13.96 4.53
N TYR A 13 9.57 13.77 5.21
CA TYR A 13 9.98 12.47 5.74
C TYR A 13 10.47 12.71 7.17
N ALA A 14 9.65 12.32 8.14
CA ALA A 14 9.92 12.56 9.55
C ALA A 14 11.06 11.67 10.07
N PRO A 15 11.82 12.12 11.09
CA PRO A 15 12.83 11.31 11.75
C PRO A 15 12.27 9.98 12.29
N THR A 16 13.13 8.98 12.39
CA THR A 16 12.74 7.63 12.85
C THR A 16 12.84 7.54 14.38
N SER A 17 12.47 6.40 14.97
CA SER A 17 12.69 6.15 16.41
C SER A 17 14.16 6.18 16.85
N ALA A 18 15.10 6.07 15.91
CA ALA A 18 16.54 6.10 16.20
C ALA A 18 17.15 7.52 16.12
N SER A 19 16.36 8.52 15.75
CA SER A 19 16.81 9.91 15.62
C SER A 19 16.86 10.59 16.99
N SER A 20 17.75 11.58 17.14
CA SER A 20 17.88 12.31 18.41
C SER A 20 16.73 13.30 18.62
N GLU A 21 16.57 13.79 19.85
CA GLU A 21 15.55 14.80 20.16
C GLU A 21 15.81 16.10 19.39
N GLU A 22 17.08 16.47 19.20
CA GLU A 22 17.50 17.65 18.44
C GLU A 22 17.09 17.54 16.97
N ASP A 23 17.22 16.35 16.36
CA ASP A 23 16.78 16.11 14.98
C ASP A 23 15.26 16.25 14.84
N ILE A 24 14.50 15.77 15.84
CA ILE A 24 13.05 15.88 15.87
C ILE A 24 12.62 17.34 16.01
N GLU A 25 13.23 18.09 16.93
CA GLU A 25 12.95 19.52 17.11
C GLU A 25 13.31 20.32 15.86
N ALA A 26 14.48 20.06 15.27
CA ALA A 26 14.90 20.69 14.02
C ALA A 26 13.92 20.42 12.88
N PHE A 27 13.39 19.21 12.78
CA PHE A 27 12.38 18.83 11.78
C PHE A 27 11.10 19.66 11.91
N TYR A 28 10.49 19.72 13.10
CA TYR A 28 9.26 20.50 13.32
C TYR A 28 9.48 22.01 13.20
N SER A 29 10.63 22.52 13.66
CA SER A 29 11.03 23.91 13.47
C SER A 29 11.17 24.27 11.99
N HIS A 30 11.74 23.37 11.19
CA HIS A 30 11.88 23.55 9.75
C HIS A 30 10.52 23.63 9.05
N ILE A 31 9.60 22.71 9.36
CA ILE A 31 8.24 22.73 8.77
C ILE A 31 7.50 24.01 9.16
N GLY A 32 7.61 24.46 10.41
CA GLY A 32 7.00 25.72 10.87
C GLY A 32 7.50 26.93 10.07
N LYS A 33 8.80 26.96 9.76
CA LYS A 33 9.39 28.00 8.89
C LYS A 33 8.88 27.92 7.45
N VAL A 34 8.60 26.74 6.92
CA VAL A 34 8.03 26.57 5.57
C VAL A 34 6.57 27.02 5.53
N ILE A 35 5.76 26.63 6.52
CA ILE A 35 4.36 27.04 6.63
C ILE A 35 4.25 28.57 6.72
N THR A 36 5.09 29.20 7.55
CA THR A 36 5.09 30.68 7.71
C THR A 36 5.53 31.44 6.47
N LYS A 37 6.36 30.85 5.61
CA LYS A 37 6.76 31.41 4.31
C LYS A 37 5.70 31.22 3.22
N THR A 38 4.74 30.32 3.42
CA THR A 38 3.69 30.04 2.45
C THR A 38 2.63 31.14 2.49
N ASP A 39 2.09 31.50 1.33
CA ASP A 39 1.02 32.49 1.24
C ASP A 39 -0.20 32.01 2.04
N LYS A 40 -0.73 32.84 2.95
CA LYS A 40 -1.91 32.50 3.78
C LYS A 40 -3.18 32.19 2.97
N LYS A 41 -3.20 32.55 1.68
CA LYS A 41 -4.30 32.29 0.75
C LYS A 41 -4.17 30.94 0.05
N ASP A 42 -3.00 30.30 0.13
CA ASP A 42 -2.74 29.02 -0.50
C ASP A 42 -3.35 27.89 0.35
N ILE A 43 -3.83 26.85 -0.33
CA ILE A 43 -4.18 25.59 0.31
C ILE A 43 -2.87 24.82 0.53
N ILE A 44 -2.55 24.53 1.79
CA ILE A 44 -1.36 23.73 2.13
C ILE A 44 -1.74 22.25 2.09
N LEU A 45 -1.07 21.48 1.23
CA LEU A 45 -1.13 20.03 1.22
C LEU A 45 0.19 19.47 1.72
N MET A 46 0.20 18.96 2.95
CA MET A 46 1.35 18.20 3.45
C MET A 46 1.17 16.71 3.17
N ALA A 47 2.18 16.10 2.55
CA ALA A 47 2.20 14.69 2.21
C ALA A 47 3.55 14.07 2.58
N GLY A 48 3.60 12.75 2.70
CA GLY A 48 4.82 12.00 2.96
C GLY A 48 4.71 11.15 4.22
N ASP A 49 5.87 10.74 4.74
CA ASP A 49 5.94 9.83 5.87
C ASP A 49 6.20 10.60 7.17
N TRP A 50 5.29 10.47 8.13
CA TRP A 50 5.40 11.12 9.44
C TRP A 50 5.96 10.19 10.52
N ASN A 51 6.23 8.91 10.19
CA ASN A 51 6.72 7.90 11.14
C ASN A 51 5.91 7.82 12.45
N SER A 52 4.61 8.16 12.41
CA SER A 52 3.77 8.36 13.61
C SER A 52 2.51 7.49 13.60
N GLU A 53 2.15 7.00 14.80
CA GLU A 53 0.94 6.21 15.05
C GLU A 53 -0.01 7.09 15.87
N ILE A 54 -1.03 7.68 15.24
CA ILE A 54 -1.93 8.68 15.86
C ILE A 54 -2.99 8.02 16.75
N GLY A 55 -3.23 6.73 16.53
CA GLY A 55 -4.19 5.91 17.25
C GLY A 55 -5.66 6.22 16.95
N THR A 56 -6.55 5.49 17.63
CA THR A 56 -8.02 5.55 17.42
C THR A 56 -8.76 6.59 18.27
N GLU A 57 -8.17 6.99 19.40
CA GLU A 57 -8.79 7.91 20.35
C GLU A 57 -8.97 9.30 19.73
N ASN A 58 -10.20 9.83 19.71
CA ASN A 58 -10.51 11.11 19.09
C ASN A 58 -11.40 12.00 19.98
N ALA A 59 -11.38 11.82 21.31
CA ALA A 59 -12.20 12.66 22.18
C ALA A 59 -11.74 14.13 22.11
N ASP A 60 -10.42 14.33 22.25
CA ASP A 60 -9.79 15.66 22.37
C ASP A 60 -9.30 16.24 21.03
N TRP A 61 -9.35 15.45 19.95
CA TRP A 61 -8.68 15.77 18.68
C TRP A 61 -9.63 15.99 17.50
N LYS A 62 -10.92 16.22 17.76
CA LYS A 62 -11.97 16.30 16.72
C LYS A 62 -11.75 17.41 15.70
N SER A 63 -10.99 18.45 16.07
CA SER A 63 -10.62 19.56 15.17
C SER A 63 -9.60 19.14 14.11
N VAL A 64 -8.73 18.17 14.40
CA VAL A 64 -7.58 17.79 13.56
C VAL A 64 -7.67 16.39 12.99
N MET A 65 -8.50 15.51 13.56
CA MET A 65 -8.70 14.15 13.07
C MET A 65 -10.14 13.66 13.14
N ALA A 66 -10.47 12.74 12.25
CA ALA A 66 -11.72 11.99 12.25
C ALA A 66 -11.54 10.60 12.87
N LYS A 67 -12.63 9.83 12.92
CA LYS A 67 -12.71 8.54 13.64
C LYS A 67 -12.03 7.35 12.93
N TYR A 68 -11.58 7.49 11.69
CA TYR A 68 -11.11 6.35 10.90
C TYR A 68 -9.59 6.20 11.01
N ARG A 69 -9.14 5.66 12.13
CA ARG A 69 -7.75 5.22 12.33
C ARG A 69 -7.78 3.90 13.10
N TYR A 70 -6.64 3.22 13.12
CA TYR A 70 -6.42 1.99 13.86
C TYR A 70 -5.21 2.21 14.77
N ASP A 71 -5.03 1.31 15.73
CA ASP A 71 -3.86 1.23 16.63
C ASP A 71 -3.88 2.15 17.84
N ASP A 72 -2.89 1.92 18.71
CA ASP A 72 -2.61 2.75 19.86
C ASP A 72 -1.76 3.93 19.43
N ARG A 73 -1.97 5.06 20.11
CA ARG A 73 -1.19 6.26 19.86
C ARG A 73 0.22 6.08 20.42
N ASN A 74 1.23 6.42 19.64
CA ASN A 74 2.60 6.59 20.14
C ASN A 74 2.92 8.09 20.40
N GLU A 75 4.00 8.37 21.12
CA GLU A 75 4.42 9.75 21.46
C GLU A 75 4.55 10.65 20.21
N ARG A 76 5.06 10.10 19.10
CA ARG A 76 5.15 10.82 17.82
C ARG A 76 3.79 11.15 17.23
N GLY A 77 2.81 10.27 17.40
CA GLY A 77 1.42 10.49 17.00
C GLY A 77 0.76 11.60 17.81
N LYS A 78 1.07 11.68 19.10
CA LYS A 78 0.63 12.79 19.97
C LYS A 78 1.25 14.12 19.52
N HIS A 79 2.57 14.15 19.31
CA HIS A 79 3.26 15.35 18.83
C HIS A 79 2.68 15.81 17.48
N LEU A 80 2.41 14.90 16.54
CA LEU A 80 1.79 15.26 15.27
C LEU A 80 0.39 15.89 15.45
N LEU A 81 -0.42 15.40 16.40
CA LEU A 81 -1.74 15.97 16.70
C LEU A 81 -1.64 17.36 17.32
N GLU A 82 -0.73 17.55 18.26
CA GLU A 82 -0.44 18.86 18.86
C GLU A 82 0.03 19.85 17.79
N TYR A 83 0.96 19.43 16.94
CA TYR A 83 1.47 20.23 15.83
C TYR A 83 0.36 20.60 14.83
N ALA A 84 -0.49 19.64 14.45
CA ALA A 84 -1.62 19.90 13.58
C ALA A 84 -2.61 20.89 14.20
N THR A 85 -2.80 20.83 15.52
CA THR A 85 -3.68 21.75 16.25
C THR A 85 -3.13 23.17 16.27
N VAL A 86 -1.82 23.34 16.52
CA VAL A 86 -1.15 24.65 16.54
C VAL A 86 -1.18 25.34 15.18
N HIS A 87 -1.15 24.56 14.09
CA HIS A 87 -1.07 25.08 12.72
C HIS A 87 -2.41 25.03 11.96
N ASP A 88 -3.53 24.76 12.62
CA ASP A 88 -4.86 24.61 12.01
C ASP A 88 -4.89 23.62 10.83
N LEU A 89 -4.14 22.51 10.97
CA LEU A 89 -4.02 21.46 9.96
C LEU A 89 -4.95 20.30 10.26
N TYR A 90 -5.44 19.66 9.20
CA TYR A 90 -6.34 18.52 9.31
C TYR A 90 -5.69 17.25 8.73
N ILE A 91 -5.72 16.15 9.49
CA ILE A 91 -5.14 14.87 9.09
C ILE A 91 -6.12 14.11 8.20
N CYS A 92 -6.00 14.32 6.89
CA CYS A 92 -6.89 13.77 5.87
C CYS A 92 -7.00 12.23 5.87
N THR A 93 -5.94 11.52 6.27
CA THR A 93 -5.94 10.04 6.28
C THR A 93 -6.96 9.45 7.26
N THR A 94 -7.35 10.22 8.28
CA THR A 94 -8.34 9.80 9.29
C THR A 94 -9.79 10.01 8.85
N ARG A 95 -10.00 10.69 7.71
CA ARG A 95 -11.33 11.11 7.25
C ARG A 95 -12.15 10.01 6.60
N PHE A 96 -11.49 9.02 6.01
CA PHE A 96 -12.12 7.98 5.20
C PHE A 96 -11.78 6.60 5.73
N GLN A 97 -12.78 5.73 5.76
CA GLN A 97 -12.58 4.33 6.14
C GLN A 97 -11.77 3.60 5.06
N GLN A 98 -10.59 3.11 5.44
CA GLN A 98 -9.74 2.32 4.55
C GLN A 98 -10.19 0.85 4.52
N LYS A 99 -10.01 0.18 3.36
CA LYS A 99 -10.19 -1.28 3.26
C LYS A 99 -9.17 -1.98 4.16
N PRO A 100 -9.49 -3.16 4.75
CA PRO A 100 -8.57 -3.91 5.62
C PRO A 100 -7.15 -4.08 5.09
N ASN A 101 -6.99 -4.28 3.79
CA ASN A 101 -5.70 -4.53 3.14
C ASN A 101 -4.96 -3.25 2.70
N GLY A 102 -5.53 -2.06 2.93
CA GLY A 102 -4.94 -0.74 2.62
C GLY A 102 -4.81 0.14 3.86
N LYS A 103 -4.85 -0.46 5.05
CA LYS A 103 -4.81 0.25 6.34
C LYS A 103 -3.42 0.79 6.71
N TRP A 104 -2.39 0.20 6.13
CA TRP A 104 -0.99 0.42 6.50
C TRP A 104 -0.19 0.82 5.28
N THR A 105 0.62 1.87 5.40
CA THR A 105 1.66 2.20 4.41
C THR A 105 2.92 1.35 4.62
N TRP A 106 3.16 0.88 5.85
CA TRP A 106 4.25 -0.01 6.22
C TRP A 106 3.87 -0.86 7.44
N ALA A 107 4.40 -2.08 7.51
CA ALA A 107 4.26 -2.97 8.66
C ALA A 107 5.65 -3.52 9.03
N SER A 108 6.01 -3.44 10.32
CA SER A 108 7.28 -3.96 10.80
C SER A 108 7.34 -5.49 10.64
N PRO A 109 8.47 -6.04 10.17
CA PRO A 109 8.67 -7.49 10.12
C PRO A 109 8.46 -8.18 11.48
N GLU A 110 8.77 -7.49 12.58
CA GLU A 110 8.68 -8.04 13.95
C GLU A 110 7.26 -8.01 14.52
N LYS A 111 6.45 -7.01 14.18
CA LYS A 111 5.06 -6.90 14.66
C LYS A 111 4.10 -7.86 13.93
N THR A 112 4.55 -8.55 12.88
CA THR A 112 3.77 -9.58 12.18
C THR A 112 4.11 -10.99 12.63
N ALA A 113 3.84 -11.30 13.89
CA ALA A 113 3.45 -12.65 14.29
C ALA A 113 1.93 -12.82 14.29
N THR A 114 1.19 -12.05 13.50
CA THR A 114 -0.08 -12.58 12.98
C THR A 114 0.29 -13.72 12.05
N PRO A 115 -0.18 -14.97 12.26
CA PRO A 115 0.07 -16.04 11.29
C PRO A 115 -0.37 -15.49 9.95
N ALA A 116 0.58 -15.37 9.01
CA ALA A 116 0.27 -15.00 7.65
C ALA A 116 -0.91 -15.89 7.28
N LYS A 117 -2.11 -15.32 7.04
CA LYS A 117 -3.20 -16.10 6.45
C LYS A 117 -2.54 -16.71 5.24
N GLY A 118 -2.33 -18.03 5.29
CA GLY A 118 -1.55 -18.74 4.28
C GLY A 118 -2.09 -18.26 2.96
N LYS A 119 -1.24 -17.67 2.12
CA LYS A 119 -1.70 -17.20 0.81
C LYS A 119 -2.27 -18.44 0.15
N THR A 120 -3.60 -18.60 0.15
CA THR A 120 -4.24 -19.74 -0.48
C THR A 120 -3.82 -19.66 -1.92
N LYS A 121 -2.98 -20.60 -2.36
CA LYS A 121 -2.48 -20.69 -3.73
C LYS A 121 -3.70 -20.55 -4.61
N LYS A 122 -3.78 -19.46 -5.38
CA LYS A 122 -4.96 -19.21 -6.21
C LYS A 122 -5.05 -20.41 -7.14
N SER A 123 -6.20 -21.09 -7.15
CA SER A 123 -6.39 -22.37 -7.85
C SER A 123 -6.04 -22.32 -9.34
N TRP A 124 -6.08 -21.13 -9.93
CA TRP A 124 -5.75 -20.87 -11.33
C TRP A 124 -4.27 -20.55 -11.61
N ILE A 125 -3.41 -20.42 -10.59
CA ILE A 125 -1.97 -20.22 -10.80
C ILE A 125 -1.32 -21.59 -11.03
N SER A 126 -0.86 -21.83 -12.26
CA SER A 126 -0.19 -23.07 -12.65
C SER A 126 1.16 -23.26 -11.94
N GLU A 127 1.57 -24.52 -11.80
CA GLU A 127 2.89 -24.91 -11.26
C GLU A 127 4.05 -24.28 -12.05
N ILE A 128 3.91 -24.21 -13.38
CA ILE A 128 4.84 -23.54 -14.30
C ILE A 128 5.02 -22.05 -13.92
N THR A 129 3.96 -21.35 -13.52
CA THR A 129 4.08 -19.93 -13.10
C THR A 129 4.91 -19.80 -11.82
N LEU A 130 4.79 -20.76 -10.92
CA LEU A 130 5.51 -20.78 -9.65
C LEU A 130 7.00 -21.11 -9.88
N GLU A 131 7.29 -22.09 -10.73
CA GLU A 131 8.66 -22.44 -11.10
C GLU A 131 9.42 -21.26 -11.72
N ILE A 132 8.80 -20.54 -12.66
CA ILE A 132 9.41 -19.35 -13.28
C ILE A 132 9.67 -18.25 -12.23
N ALA A 133 8.78 -18.10 -11.24
CA ALA A 133 8.96 -17.13 -10.16
C ALA A 133 10.09 -17.53 -9.19
N ASP A 134 10.24 -18.82 -8.90
CA ASP A 134 11.29 -19.35 -8.04
C ASP A 134 12.66 -19.34 -8.75
N GLU A 135 12.71 -19.63 -10.04
CA GLU A 135 13.92 -19.44 -10.87
C GLU A 135 14.39 -17.99 -10.86
N LYS A 136 13.46 -17.04 -10.98
CA LYS A 136 13.78 -15.61 -10.85
C LYS A 136 14.34 -15.27 -9.47
N ARG A 137 13.78 -15.87 -8.39
CA ARG A 137 14.28 -15.64 -7.03
C ARG A 137 15.72 -16.16 -6.87
N LYS A 138 15.97 -17.39 -7.33
CA LYS A 138 17.32 -18.01 -7.33
C LYS A 138 18.33 -17.21 -8.15
N LEU A 139 17.94 -16.64 -9.29
CA LEU A 139 18.85 -15.77 -10.04
C LEU A 139 19.14 -14.47 -9.29
N LYS A 140 18.13 -13.83 -8.68
CA LYS A 140 18.33 -12.59 -7.93
C LYS A 140 19.33 -12.76 -6.76
N GLU A 141 19.32 -13.92 -6.12
CA GLU A 141 20.25 -14.26 -5.03
C GLU A 141 21.72 -14.34 -5.47
N LYS A 142 21.99 -14.66 -6.75
CA LYS A 142 23.35 -14.75 -7.30
C LYS A 142 24.03 -13.38 -7.50
N ASN A 143 23.29 -12.28 -7.40
CA ASN A 143 23.77 -10.89 -7.44
C ASN A 143 24.94 -10.64 -8.42
N ASN A 144 24.76 -11.01 -9.69
CA ASN A 144 25.79 -10.97 -10.73
C ASN A 144 25.51 -9.84 -11.73
N ALA A 145 26.54 -9.16 -12.26
CA ALA A 145 26.39 -8.07 -13.24
C ALA A 145 26.73 -8.47 -14.69
N SER A 146 26.93 -9.78 -14.96
CA SER A 146 27.23 -10.28 -16.31
C SER A 146 26.13 -9.94 -17.32
N ILE A 147 26.52 -9.71 -18.57
CA ILE A 147 25.60 -9.48 -19.69
C ILE A 147 24.65 -10.67 -19.87
N GLN A 148 25.17 -11.90 -19.74
CA GLN A 148 24.36 -13.11 -19.81
C GLN A 148 23.33 -13.19 -18.67
N TYR A 149 23.74 -12.83 -17.45
CA TYR A 149 22.84 -12.75 -16.30
C TYR A 149 21.72 -11.74 -16.52
N THR A 150 22.08 -10.56 -17.03
CA THR A 150 21.13 -9.47 -17.28
C THR A 150 20.08 -9.89 -18.31
N GLN A 151 20.51 -10.53 -19.39
CA GLN A 151 19.62 -11.06 -20.42
C GLN A 151 18.67 -12.12 -19.85
N GLN A 152 19.21 -13.09 -19.09
CA GLN A 152 18.43 -14.16 -18.46
C GLN A 152 17.40 -13.62 -17.46
N TYR A 153 17.78 -12.64 -16.63
CA TYR A 153 16.89 -12.00 -15.67
C TYR A 153 15.76 -11.21 -16.36
N GLN A 154 16.06 -10.50 -17.45
CA GLN A 154 15.06 -9.80 -18.24
C GLN A 154 14.05 -10.77 -18.88
N ASP A 155 14.53 -11.89 -19.43
CA ASP A 155 13.66 -12.89 -20.06
C ASP A 155 12.76 -13.60 -19.03
N LEU A 156 13.30 -13.94 -17.86
CA LEU A 156 12.47 -14.46 -16.76
C LEU A 156 11.46 -13.42 -16.27
N CYS A 157 11.82 -12.14 -16.19
CA CYS A 157 10.86 -11.08 -15.86
C CYS A 157 9.73 -10.99 -16.89
N ARG A 158 10.01 -11.17 -18.18
CA ARG A 158 8.99 -11.22 -19.24
C ARG A 158 8.10 -12.46 -19.07
N LYS A 159 8.67 -13.63 -18.78
CA LYS A 159 7.94 -14.89 -18.55
C LYS A 159 7.02 -14.82 -17.33
N VAL A 160 7.50 -14.30 -16.19
CA VAL A 160 6.69 -14.09 -14.98
C VAL A 160 5.51 -13.15 -15.24
N LYS A 161 5.66 -12.17 -16.14
CA LYS A 161 4.56 -11.25 -16.50
C LYS A 161 3.52 -11.91 -17.43
N LYS A 162 3.94 -12.81 -18.32
CA LYS A 162 3.06 -13.47 -19.31
C LYS A 162 2.31 -14.69 -18.74
N SER A 163 3.01 -15.51 -17.95
CA SER A 163 2.53 -16.82 -17.47
C SER A 163 1.23 -16.77 -16.63
N PRO A 164 0.99 -15.75 -15.76
CA PRO A 164 -0.27 -15.63 -15.04
C PRO A 164 -1.49 -15.37 -15.93
N ARG A 165 -1.30 -14.71 -17.09
CA ARG A 165 -2.40 -14.46 -18.04
C ARG A 165 -2.82 -15.76 -18.72
N GLN A 166 -1.85 -16.53 -19.21
CA GLN A 166 -2.07 -17.83 -19.84
C GLN A 166 -2.69 -18.83 -18.86
N SER A 167 -2.20 -18.87 -17.62
CA SER A 167 -2.77 -19.74 -16.58
C SER A 167 -4.22 -19.38 -16.25
N LYS A 168 -4.55 -18.09 -16.23
CA LYS A 168 -5.92 -17.62 -16.05
C LYS A 168 -6.81 -17.96 -17.24
N GLU A 169 -6.33 -17.79 -18.47
CA GLU A 169 -7.07 -18.12 -19.70
C GLU A 169 -7.39 -19.61 -19.79
N CYS A 170 -6.41 -20.48 -19.54
CA CYS A 170 -6.60 -21.94 -19.51
C CYS A 170 -7.60 -22.37 -18.42
N TRP A 171 -7.52 -21.74 -17.24
CA TRP A 171 -8.49 -22.00 -16.18
C TRP A 171 -9.92 -21.60 -16.59
N ILE A 172 -10.10 -20.42 -17.20
CA ILE A 172 -11.41 -19.97 -17.71
C ILE A 172 -11.92 -20.94 -18.77
N GLN A 173 -11.08 -21.36 -19.72
CA GLN A 173 -11.46 -22.31 -20.77
C GLN A 173 -11.94 -23.65 -20.19
N ASN A 174 -11.22 -24.22 -19.22
CA ASN A 174 -11.63 -25.45 -18.57
C ASN A 174 -12.96 -25.29 -17.81
N GLN A 175 -13.18 -24.15 -17.15
CA GLN A 175 -14.48 -23.87 -16.52
C GLN A 175 -15.63 -23.76 -17.53
N CYS A 176 -15.40 -23.12 -18.68
CA CYS A 176 -16.39 -23.06 -19.76
C CYS A 176 -16.67 -24.45 -20.34
N GLU A 177 -15.65 -25.26 -20.59
CA GLU A 177 -15.80 -26.61 -21.14
C GLU A 177 -16.57 -27.53 -20.17
N GLN A 178 -16.33 -27.41 -18.87
CA GLN A 178 -17.08 -28.14 -17.85
C GLN A 178 -18.56 -27.71 -17.80
N ALA A 179 -18.84 -26.41 -17.95
CA ALA A 179 -20.21 -25.90 -18.02
C ALA A 179 -20.95 -26.41 -19.28
N GLU A 180 -20.28 -26.43 -20.44
CA GLU A 180 -20.82 -26.95 -21.70
C GLU A 180 -21.10 -28.46 -21.63
N LYS A 181 -20.18 -29.25 -21.04
CA LYS A 181 -20.41 -30.69 -20.80
C LYS A 181 -21.59 -30.92 -19.84
N GLY A 182 -21.72 -30.10 -18.80
CA GLY A 182 -22.87 -30.16 -17.88
C GLY A 182 -24.21 -29.86 -18.57
N LEU A 183 -24.24 -28.88 -19.48
CA LEU A 183 -25.41 -28.55 -20.29
C LEU A 183 -25.77 -29.66 -21.29
N ASN A 184 -24.77 -30.29 -21.92
CA ASN A 184 -24.98 -31.42 -22.82
C ASN A 184 -25.50 -32.67 -22.10
N ILE A 185 -25.01 -32.96 -20.88
CA ILE A 185 -25.53 -34.07 -20.06
C ILE A 185 -26.98 -33.78 -19.62
N GLY A 186 -27.31 -32.53 -19.28
CA GLY A 186 -28.68 -32.12 -18.95
C GLY A 186 -29.66 -32.27 -20.13
N ASN A 187 -29.22 -32.03 -21.36
CA ASN A 187 -30.04 -32.20 -22.57
C ASN A 187 -30.23 -33.67 -22.98
N VAL A 188 -29.25 -34.55 -22.72
CA VAL A 188 -29.40 -36.00 -22.96
C VAL A 188 -30.35 -36.65 -21.95
N VAL A 189 -30.38 -36.16 -20.70
CA VAL A 189 -31.26 -36.69 -19.64
C VAL A 189 -32.70 -36.16 -19.74
N THR A 190 -32.93 -35.04 -20.44
CA THR A 190 -34.27 -34.43 -20.61
C THR A 190 -34.93 -34.73 -21.97
N GLY A 191 -34.32 -35.60 -22.78
CA GLY A 191 -34.93 -36.15 -24.00
C GLY A 191 -36.12 -37.07 -23.68
N LYS A 192 -37.26 -36.48 -23.33
CA LYS A 192 -38.57 -37.13 -23.37
C LYS A 192 -38.98 -37.30 -24.84
N GLY A 193 -38.81 -38.51 -25.36
CA GLY A 193 -39.73 -39.09 -26.33
C GLY A 193 -40.96 -39.65 -25.63
#